data_AF-S9UIK9-F1
#
_entry.id   AF-S9UIK9-F1
#
_cell.length_a   1.000
_cell.length_b   1.000
_cell.length_c   1.000
_cell.angle_alpha   90.00
_cell.angle_beta   90.00
_cell.angle_gamma   90.00
#
_symmetry.space_group_name_H-M   'P 1'
#
loop_
_entity.id
_entity.type
_entity.pdbx_description
1 polymer ?
#
loop_
_entity_poly.entity_id
_entity_poly.type
_entity_poly.pdbx_seq_one_letter_code
_entity_poly.pdbx_strand_id
1 'polypeptide(L)'
;MQAGTQRSRAIGSNEPDPNLRGQRASHQINTLLDVECHLRDEIQRNSAQLPYFRIQNGYFSPLVSFQHLYEHFQAVAEGGQDGSNSTVATLCEKYIIAALRIGLVEDATVTTPIYANDGSTTQEALHTVSQAYCSALSLSSSVATQSTALLATSVLQGAYEGTLLFGILHALRTLERQIRDEGRSAEQLQLPTVFLTKVGGGVFNNEASWIKDAIRYGLHAVSPYGVPLDVALVHFRCVDPFYL
;
A
#
# COMPACT_ATOMS: atom_id res chain seq x y z
N MET A 1 23.27 30.85 -40.95
CA MET A 1 22.29 31.10 -39.87
C MET A 1 20.97 30.47 -40.27
N GLN A 2 20.69 29.26 -39.80
CA GLN A 2 19.37 28.65 -39.90
C GLN A 2 18.89 28.37 -38.48
N ALA A 3 17.78 29.00 -38.10
CA ALA A 3 17.14 28.86 -36.81
C ALA A 3 16.50 27.47 -36.72
N GLY A 4 16.99 26.65 -35.78
CA GLY A 4 16.39 25.37 -35.44
C GLY A 4 15.19 25.58 -34.52
N THR A 5 13.99 25.34 -35.05
CA THR A 5 12.74 25.29 -34.29
C THR A 5 12.79 24.14 -33.29
N GLN A 6 12.98 24.44 -32.01
CA GLN A 6 12.76 23.48 -30.93
C GLN A 6 11.26 23.14 -30.88
N ARG A 7 10.90 21.94 -31.37
CA ARG A 7 9.58 21.37 -31.13
C ARG A 7 9.48 20.97 -29.66
N SER A 8 8.58 21.65 -28.95
CA SER A 8 8.09 21.29 -27.63
C SER A 8 7.75 19.80 -27.58
N ARG A 9 8.39 19.06 -26.67
CA ARG A 9 8.07 17.65 -26.40
C ARG A 9 6.70 17.60 -25.74
N ALA A 10 5.74 16.97 -26.42
CA ALA A 10 4.47 16.58 -25.84
C ALA A 10 4.71 15.77 -24.56
N ILE A 11 3.92 16.08 -23.53
CA ILE A 11 3.88 15.38 -22.25
C ILE A 11 3.53 13.92 -22.55
N GLY A 12 4.48 13.02 -22.34
CA GLY A 12 4.33 11.61 -22.62
C GLY A 12 3.20 11.00 -21.79
N SER A 13 2.41 10.14 -22.43
CA SER A 13 1.45 9.26 -21.77
C SER A 13 2.16 8.46 -20.67
N ASN A 14 1.62 8.48 -19.45
CA ASN A 14 2.06 7.64 -18.33
C ASN A 14 1.77 6.13 -18.52
N GLU A 15 1.44 5.70 -19.75
CA GLU A 15 1.24 4.27 -20.02
C GLU A 15 2.57 3.53 -20.12
N PRO A 16 2.71 2.38 -19.45
CA PRO A 16 3.94 1.62 -19.47
C PRO A 16 4.20 1.00 -20.86
N ASP A 17 5.37 1.28 -21.46
CA ASP A 17 5.85 0.56 -22.65
C ASP A 17 6.08 -0.92 -22.29
N PRO A 18 5.35 -1.87 -22.92
CA PRO A 18 5.42 -3.28 -22.58
C PRO A 18 6.80 -3.92 -22.90
N ASN A 19 7.65 -3.23 -23.66
CA ASN A 19 9.00 -3.71 -24.00
C ASN A 19 10.05 -3.34 -22.95
N LEU A 20 9.74 -2.44 -22.02
CA LEU A 20 10.66 -2.05 -20.94
C LEU A 20 10.47 -2.97 -19.73
N ARG A 21 11.48 -3.81 -19.46
CA ARG A 21 11.49 -4.71 -18.30
C ARG A 21 12.20 -4.09 -17.10
N GLY A 22 11.59 -4.24 -15.92
CA GLY A 22 12.14 -3.87 -14.61
C GLY A 22 11.95 -2.40 -14.22
N GLN A 23 11.99 -2.12 -12.91
CA GLN A 23 11.89 -0.74 -12.41
C GLN A 23 13.13 0.10 -12.75
N ARG A 24 12.92 1.33 -13.23
CA ARG A 24 13.94 2.35 -13.49
C ARG A 24 13.47 3.69 -12.92
N ALA A 25 14.39 4.64 -12.74
CA ALA A 25 14.02 5.98 -12.27
C ALA A 25 12.96 6.67 -13.15
N SER A 26 12.94 6.39 -14.46
CA SER A 26 11.96 6.89 -15.42
C SER A 26 10.82 5.92 -15.72
N HIS A 27 10.77 4.77 -15.05
CA HIS A 27 9.81 3.70 -15.29
C HIS A 27 9.59 2.90 -14.00
N GLN A 28 8.84 3.49 -13.08
CA GLN A 28 8.49 2.88 -11.79
C GLN A 28 7.08 2.30 -11.87
N ILE A 29 6.81 1.24 -11.11
CA ILE A 29 5.44 0.75 -10.97
C ILE A 29 4.61 1.84 -10.27
N ASN A 30 3.46 2.21 -10.84
CA ASN A 30 2.54 3.12 -10.19
C ASN A 30 1.38 2.34 -9.58
N THR A 31 1.52 1.98 -8.31
CA THR A 31 0.48 1.30 -7.52
C THR A 31 -0.70 2.20 -7.16
N LEU A 32 -0.62 3.51 -7.45
CA LEU A 32 -1.69 4.49 -7.28
C LEU A 32 -2.36 4.87 -8.61
N LEU A 33 -2.03 4.19 -9.71
CA LEU A 33 -2.56 4.54 -11.04
C LEU A 33 -4.09 4.55 -11.08
N ASP A 34 -4.74 3.53 -10.52
CA ASP A 34 -6.21 3.43 -10.52
C ASP A 34 -6.83 4.50 -9.61
N VAL A 35 -6.17 4.83 -8.49
CA VAL A 35 -6.55 5.96 -7.65
C VAL A 35 -6.48 7.26 -8.48
N GLU A 36 -5.38 7.53 -9.19
CA GLU A 36 -5.23 8.71 -10.05
C GLU A 36 -6.29 8.78 -11.16
N CYS A 37 -6.56 7.66 -11.84
CA CYS A 37 -7.59 7.58 -12.87
C CYS A 37 -8.98 7.83 -12.30
N HIS A 38 -9.27 7.30 -11.12
CA HIS A 38 -10.57 7.51 -10.49
C HIS A 38 -10.75 8.95 -10.00
N LEU A 39 -9.73 9.52 -9.35
CA LEU A 39 -9.73 10.93 -8.96
C LEU A 39 -9.90 11.83 -10.18
N ARG A 40 -9.31 11.47 -11.32
CA ARG A 40 -9.51 12.14 -12.60
C ARG A 40 -10.97 12.09 -13.05
N ASP A 41 -11.58 10.91 -13.10
CA ASP A 41 -12.94 10.76 -13.65
C ASP A 41 -13.99 11.47 -12.79
N GLU A 42 -13.81 11.46 -11.45
CA GLU A 42 -14.71 12.18 -10.53
C GLU A 42 -14.55 13.70 -10.63
N ILE A 43 -13.32 14.22 -10.74
CA ILE A 43 -13.02 15.66 -10.75
C ILE A 43 -13.10 16.27 -12.16
N GLN A 44 -12.98 15.48 -13.24
CA GLN A 44 -13.10 15.95 -14.63
C GLN A 44 -14.46 16.57 -14.96
N ARG A 45 -15.49 16.38 -14.11
CA ARG A 45 -16.73 17.16 -14.22
C ARG A 45 -16.51 18.67 -13.99
N ASN A 46 -15.38 19.12 -13.41
CA ASN A 46 -15.22 20.51 -12.97
C ASN A 46 -13.93 21.29 -13.32
N SER A 47 -12.78 20.73 -13.74
CA SER A 47 -11.69 21.48 -14.43
C SER A 47 -10.41 20.67 -14.67
N ALA A 48 -9.73 20.93 -15.78
CA ALA A 48 -8.65 20.15 -16.39
C ALA A 48 -7.23 20.42 -15.84
N GLN A 49 -6.89 19.99 -14.61
CA GLN A 49 -5.50 19.96 -14.16
C GLN A 49 -5.07 18.55 -13.77
N LEU A 50 -4.51 17.83 -14.75
CA LEU A 50 -3.82 16.58 -14.57
C LEU A 50 -2.33 16.78 -14.90
N PRO A 51 -1.40 16.12 -14.20
CA PRO A 51 -1.61 15.15 -13.10
C PRO A 51 -1.89 15.82 -11.74
N TYR A 52 -2.53 15.10 -10.80
CA TYR A 52 -2.79 15.61 -9.42
C TYR A 52 -1.53 15.65 -8.56
N PHE A 53 -0.65 14.68 -8.76
CA PHE A 53 0.61 14.54 -8.07
C PHE A 53 1.63 13.88 -8.99
N ARG A 54 2.90 13.96 -8.60
CA ARG A 54 4.00 13.25 -9.23
C ARG A 54 4.70 12.41 -8.17
N ILE A 55 5.04 11.18 -8.54
CA ILE A 55 5.97 10.35 -7.78
C ILE A 55 7.30 10.34 -8.52
N GLN A 56 8.37 10.70 -7.85
CA GLN A 56 9.71 10.63 -8.41
C GLN A 56 10.68 10.11 -7.35
N ASN A 57 11.40 9.03 -7.67
CA ASN A 57 12.30 8.35 -6.72
C ASN A 57 11.60 7.97 -5.39
N GLY A 58 10.31 7.63 -5.46
CA GLY A 58 9.49 7.29 -4.29
C GLY A 58 8.97 8.48 -3.49
N TYR A 59 9.31 9.72 -3.86
CA TYR A 59 8.81 10.92 -3.20
C TYR A 59 7.53 11.42 -3.86
N PHE A 60 6.53 11.68 -3.04
CA PHE A 60 5.25 12.25 -3.43
C PHE A 60 5.37 13.78 -3.53
N SER A 61 4.87 14.35 -4.63
CA SER A 61 4.81 15.79 -4.84
C SER A 61 3.43 16.19 -5.35
N PRO A 62 2.62 16.93 -4.56
CA PRO A 62 1.35 17.44 -5.05
C PRO A 62 1.60 18.43 -6.21
N LEU A 63 0.85 18.29 -7.31
CA LEU A 63 0.88 19.23 -8.44
C LEU A 63 -0.32 20.18 -8.43
N VAL A 64 -1.38 19.78 -7.73
CA VAL A 64 -2.56 20.61 -7.45
C VAL A 64 -2.88 20.55 -5.97
N SER A 65 -3.68 21.52 -5.51
CA SER A 65 -4.22 21.45 -4.15
C SER A 65 -5.20 20.29 -4.05
N PHE A 66 -5.00 19.40 -3.07
CA PHE A 66 -5.97 18.37 -2.72
C PHE A 66 -7.19 18.93 -1.96
N GLN A 67 -7.21 20.24 -1.71
CA GLN A 67 -8.32 20.91 -1.02
C GLN A 67 -9.65 20.72 -1.74
N HIS A 68 -9.69 20.86 -3.08
CA HIS A 68 -10.94 20.66 -3.83
C HIS A 68 -11.42 19.21 -3.81
N LEU A 69 -10.50 18.24 -3.71
CA LEU A 69 -10.83 16.83 -3.56
C LEU A 69 -11.42 16.56 -2.17
N TYR A 70 -10.84 17.17 -1.14
CA TYR A 70 -11.40 17.15 0.20
C TYR A 70 -12.78 17.83 0.27
N GLU A 71 -12.94 19.01 -0.33
CA GLU A 71 -14.20 19.76 -0.41
C GLU A 71 -15.27 19.02 -1.23
N HIS A 72 -14.91 18.38 -2.34
CA HIS A 72 -15.83 17.53 -3.12
C HIS A 72 -16.33 16.36 -2.27
N PHE A 73 -15.43 15.72 -1.54
CA PHE A 73 -15.81 14.65 -0.62
C PHE A 73 -16.68 15.16 0.54
N GLN A 74 -16.43 16.36 1.05
CA GLN A 74 -17.33 17.01 2.00
C GLN A 74 -18.71 17.33 1.39
N ALA A 75 -18.78 17.84 0.17
CA ALA A 75 -20.04 18.19 -0.48
C ALA A 75 -20.89 16.94 -0.84
N VAL A 76 -20.25 15.85 -1.28
CA VAL A 76 -20.91 14.54 -1.45
C VAL A 76 -21.40 14.01 -0.10
N ALA A 77 -20.74 14.38 1.00
CA ALA A 77 -21.16 14.03 2.35
C ALA A 77 -22.48 14.67 2.76
N GLU A 78 -22.58 15.96 2.46
CA GLU A 78 -23.73 16.78 2.82
C GLU A 78 -24.98 16.45 1.98
N GLY A 79 -24.81 15.84 0.81
CA GLY A 79 -25.91 15.41 -0.08
C GLY A 79 -26.53 14.03 0.23
N GLY A 80 -25.92 13.22 1.10
CA GLY A 80 -26.45 11.94 1.56
C GLY A 80 -27.36 12.12 2.78
N GLN A 81 -28.52 11.47 2.81
CA GLN A 81 -29.56 11.66 3.85
C GLN A 81 -29.16 11.30 5.29
N ASP A 82 -27.93 10.84 5.54
CA ASP A 82 -27.35 10.67 6.87
C ASP A 82 -26.24 11.72 7.09
N GLY A 83 -26.65 12.91 7.52
CA GLY A 83 -25.83 14.13 7.66
C GLY A 83 -24.77 14.13 8.77
N SER A 84 -23.98 13.05 8.90
CA SER A 84 -22.75 13.04 9.70
C SER A 84 -21.53 13.14 8.79
N ASN A 85 -20.66 14.13 9.05
CA ASN A 85 -19.34 14.28 8.41
C ASN A 85 -18.50 12.98 8.41
N SER A 86 -18.78 12.03 9.31
CA SER A 86 -18.08 10.75 9.37
C SER A 86 -18.42 9.81 8.20
N THR A 87 -19.66 9.81 7.70
CA THR A 87 -20.15 8.74 6.80
C THR A 87 -19.48 8.78 5.43
N VAL A 88 -19.13 9.95 4.92
CA VAL A 88 -18.62 10.08 3.56
C VAL A 88 -17.11 10.22 3.46
N ALA A 89 -16.44 10.76 4.48
CA ALA A 89 -15.02 10.52 4.64
C ALA A 89 -14.74 9.01 4.61
N THR A 90 -15.56 8.21 5.30
CA THR A 90 -15.49 6.74 5.25
C THR A 90 -15.78 6.14 3.87
N LEU A 91 -16.72 6.67 3.08
CA LEU A 91 -16.95 6.16 1.73
C LEU A 91 -15.76 6.45 0.81
N CYS A 92 -15.23 7.68 0.85
CA CYS A 92 -14.09 8.09 0.04
C CYS A 92 -12.81 7.33 0.39
N GLU A 93 -12.55 7.14 1.68
CA GLU A 93 -11.48 6.26 2.18
C GLU A 93 -11.65 4.86 1.57
N LYS A 94 -12.83 4.26 1.70
CA LYS A 94 -13.11 2.93 1.13
C LYS A 94 -12.90 2.85 -0.38
N TYR A 95 -13.22 3.90 -1.13
CA TYR A 95 -12.98 3.94 -2.58
C TYR A 95 -11.48 4.00 -2.91
N ILE A 96 -10.72 4.86 -2.22
CA ILE A 96 -9.27 4.96 -2.41
C ILE A 96 -8.60 3.63 -2.06
N ILE A 97 -8.99 3.02 -0.94
CA ILE A 97 -8.51 1.71 -0.48
C ILE A 97 -8.82 0.64 -1.54
N ALA A 98 -10.05 0.60 -2.06
CA ALA A 98 -10.47 -0.39 -3.05
C ALA A 98 -9.77 -0.25 -4.41
N ALA A 99 -9.36 0.98 -4.78
CA ALA A 99 -8.62 1.25 -6.00
C ALA A 99 -7.09 1.08 -5.85
N LEU A 100 -6.59 0.89 -4.63
CA LEU A 100 -5.16 0.75 -4.38
C LEU A 100 -4.67 -0.61 -4.92
N ARG A 101 -3.55 -0.59 -5.66
CA ARG A 101 -2.84 -1.81 -6.03
C ARG A 101 -1.66 -2.04 -5.11
N ILE A 102 -1.32 -3.31 -4.88
CA ILE A 102 -0.04 -3.72 -4.29
C ILE A 102 0.72 -4.60 -5.28
N GLY A 103 2.04 -4.50 -5.28
CA GLY A 103 2.90 -5.45 -5.99
C GLY A 103 3.09 -6.71 -5.14
N LEU A 104 3.09 -7.89 -5.75
CA LEU A 104 3.34 -9.15 -5.06
C LEU A 104 4.49 -9.88 -5.73
N VAL A 105 5.41 -10.38 -4.91
CA VAL A 105 6.42 -11.38 -5.30
C VAL A 105 6.23 -12.57 -4.39
N GLU A 106 5.86 -13.72 -4.96
CA GLU A 106 5.61 -14.94 -4.18
C GLU A 106 6.82 -15.87 -4.24
N ASP A 107 7.01 -16.65 -3.16
CA ASP A 107 7.95 -17.78 -3.08
C ASP A 107 9.40 -17.45 -3.51
N ALA A 108 9.87 -16.23 -3.23
CA ALA A 108 11.23 -15.82 -3.54
C ALA A 108 12.23 -16.51 -2.61
N THR A 109 13.19 -17.23 -3.17
CA THR A 109 14.26 -17.88 -2.39
C THR A 109 15.17 -16.84 -1.73
N VAL A 110 15.32 -16.94 -0.42
CA VAL A 110 16.30 -16.16 0.33
C VAL A 110 17.62 -16.92 0.36
N THR A 111 18.67 -16.29 -0.14
CA THR A 111 20.02 -16.88 -0.25
C THR A 111 20.93 -16.51 0.91
N THR A 112 20.49 -15.60 1.78
CA THR A 112 21.22 -15.25 3.01
C THR A 112 21.01 -16.34 4.06
N PRO A 113 22.08 -16.77 4.77
CA PRO A 113 21.94 -17.73 5.88
C PRO A 113 21.00 -17.18 6.96
N ILE A 114 20.23 -18.06 7.58
CA ILE A 114 19.52 -17.74 8.82
C ILE A 114 20.57 -17.72 9.93
N TYR A 115 20.73 -16.57 10.58
CA TYR A 115 21.54 -16.47 11.79
C TYR A 115 20.68 -16.88 12.98
N ALA A 116 21.04 -17.97 13.64
CA ALA A 116 20.42 -18.32 14.91
C ALA A 116 20.81 -17.28 15.97
N ASN A 117 19.93 -17.07 16.96
CA ASN A 117 20.15 -16.11 18.06
C ASN A 117 21.41 -16.39 18.89
N ASP A 118 21.96 -17.61 18.80
CA ASP A 118 23.21 -18.02 19.46
C ASP A 118 24.47 -17.72 18.63
N GLY A 119 24.33 -17.07 17.46
CA GLY A 119 25.43 -16.75 16.56
C GLY A 119 25.94 -17.95 15.75
N SER A 120 25.29 -19.11 15.85
CA SER A 120 25.57 -20.24 14.97
C SER A 120 24.96 -19.99 13.59
N THR A 121 25.75 -20.25 12.55
CA THR A 121 25.23 -20.33 11.19
C THR A 121 24.71 -21.74 11.00
N THR A 122 23.41 -21.95 11.14
CA THR A 122 22.82 -23.19 10.65
C THR A 122 22.84 -23.11 9.13
N GLN A 123 23.38 -24.14 8.47
CA GLN A 123 23.22 -24.32 7.03
C GLN A 123 21.78 -24.79 6.79
N GLU A 124 20.82 -23.92 7.14
CA GLU A 124 19.41 -24.23 7.03
C GLU A 124 19.00 -24.35 5.57
N ALA A 125 17.98 -25.17 5.34
CA ALA A 125 17.34 -25.33 4.04
C ALA A 125 16.97 -23.94 3.50
N LEU A 126 17.19 -23.74 2.20
CA LEU A 126 16.73 -22.55 1.49
C LEU A 126 15.25 -22.32 1.85
N HIS A 127 14.94 -21.14 2.37
CA HIS A 127 13.57 -20.73 2.66
C HIS A 127 13.08 -19.76 1.59
N THR A 128 11.76 -19.70 1.44
CA THR A 128 11.11 -18.74 0.55
C THR A 128 10.38 -17.68 1.36
N VAL A 129 10.29 -16.49 0.80
CA VAL A 129 9.48 -15.40 1.33
C VAL A 129 8.57 -14.87 0.24
N SER A 130 7.35 -14.51 0.63
CA SER A 130 6.47 -13.72 -0.22
C SER A 130 6.44 -12.29 0.29
N GLN A 131 6.55 -11.31 -0.62
CA GLN A 131 6.69 -9.90 -0.30
C GLN A 131 5.59 -9.07 -0.96
N ALA A 132 4.94 -8.23 -0.15
CA ALA A 132 4.02 -7.21 -0.63
C ALA A 132 4.76 -5.87 -0.76
N TYR A 133 4.77 -5.33 -1.98
CA TYR A 133 5.32 -4.03 -2.34
C TYR A 133 4.18 -3.00 -2.34
N CYS A 134 4.08 -2.24 -1.26
CA CYS A 134 3.01 -1.29 -1.03
C CYS A 134 3.45 0.16 -1.26
N SER A 135 2.47 1.05 -1.50
CA SER A 135 2.68 2.50 -1.45
C SER A 135 2.59 3.04 -0.03
N ALA A 136 3.32 4.13 0.22
CA ALA A 136 3.06 5.08 1.29
C ALA A 136 3.45 6.47 0.79
N LEU A 137 2.69 7.49 1.17
CA LEU A 137 3.00 8.86 0.77
C LEU A 137 4.21 9.36 1.56
N SER A 138 5.19 9.93 0.87
CA SER A 138 6.28 10.67 1.51
C SER A 138 5.78 12.07 1.87
N LEU A 139 5.62 12.33 3.16
CA LEU A 139 5.13 13.60 3.69
C LEU A 139 6.32 14.42 4.20
N SER A 140 6.71 15.44 3.44
CA SER A 140 7.53 16.51 4.01
C SER A 140 6.63 17.46 4.81
N SER A 141 7.21 18.22 5.74
CA SER A 141 6.48 19.24 6.52
C SER A 141 5.75 20.27 5.64
N SER A 142 6.24 20.51 4.42
CA SER A 142 5.61 21.40 3.44
C SER A 142 4.42 20.79 2.70
N VAL A 143 4.19 19.48 2.83
CA VAL A 143 3.14 18.73 2.10
C VAL A 143 2.01 18.31 3.03
N ALA A 144 2.26 18.20 4.34
CA ALA A 144 1.28 17.74 5.33
C ALA A 144 0.12 18.76 5.54
N THR A 145 -0.91 18.64 4.72
CA THR A 145 -2.22 19.30 4.91
C THR A 145 -3.29 18.27 5.30
N GLN A 146 -4.44 18.73 5.80
CA GLN A 146 -5.58 17.86 6.10
C GLN A 146 -6.03 17.01 4.89
N SER A 147 -5.98 17.60 3.69
CA SER A 147 -6.34 16.92 2.44
C SER A 147 -5.32 15.85 2.02
N THR A 148 -4.02 16.05 2.30
CA THR A 148 -3.02 14.99 2.11
C THR A 148 -3.07 13.90 3.18
N ALA A 149 -3.52 14.23 4.40
CA ALA A 149 -3.66 13.25 5.47
C ALA A 149 -4.69 12.17 5.10
N LEU A 150 -5.84 12.56 4.54
CA LEU A 150 -6.87 11.62 4.06
C LEU A 150 -6.31 10.63 3.03
N LEU A 151 -5.55 11.12 2.04
CA LEU A 151 -4.94 10.26 1.04
C LEU A 151 -3.86 9.36 1.65
N ALA A 152 -3.02 9.90 2.54
CA ALA A 152 -1.96 9.15 3.21
C ALA A 152 -2.52 8.01 4.08
N THR A 153 -3.54 8.29 4.91
CA THR A 153 -4.18 7.28 5.76
C THR A 153 -4.89 6.22 4.94
N SER A 154 -5.60 6.60 3.87
CA SER A 154 -6.27 5.65 2.97
C SER A 154 -5.27 4.72 2.27
N VAL A 155 -4.12 5.26 1.82
CA VAL A 155 -3.06 4.46 1.19
C VAL A 155 -2.44 3.49 2.20
N LEU A 156 -2.22 3.90 3.45
CA LEU A 156 -1.76 3.00 4.51
C LEU A 156 -2.79 1.90 4.80
N GLN A 157 -4.08 2.25 4.93
CA GLN A 157 -5.16 1.30 5.16
C GLN A 157 -5.23 0.25 4.05
N GLY A 158 -5.24 0.66 2.79
CA GLY A 158 -5.25 -0.25 1.64
C GLY A 158 -3.97 -1.11 1.56
N ALA A 159 -2.81 -0.57 1.95
CA ALA A 159 -1.56 -1.33 1.97
C ALA A 159 -1.63 -2.49 2.99
N TYR A 160 -2.12 -2.23 4.21
CA TYR A 160 -2.28 -3.26 5.23
C TYR A 160 -3.40 -4.23 4.90
N GLU A 161 -4.56 -3.75 4.43
CA GLU A 161 -5.67 -4.59 3.98
C GLU A 161 -5.23 -5.53 2.85
N GLY A 162 -4.62 -5.00 1.78
CA GLY A 162 -4.14 -5.81 0.66
C GLY A 162 -3.08 -6.83 1.08
N THR A 163 -2.17 -6.46 1.98
CA THR A 163 -1.16 -7.38 2.53
C THR A 163 -1.81 -8.52 3.32
N LEU A 164 -2.81 -8.22 4.15
CA LEU A 164 -3.51 -9.21 4.96
C LEU A 164 -4.44 -10.11 4.12
N LEU A 165 -5.10 -9.57 3.10
CA LEU A 165 -5.86 -10.36 2.12
C LEU A 165 -4.93 -11.34 1.39
N PHE A 166 -3.74 -10.90 1.01
CA PHE A 166 -2.72 -11.80 0.46
C PHE A 166 -2.27 -12.85 1.49
N GLY A 167 -2.10 -12.46 2.75
CA GLY A 167 -1.85 -13.38 3.87
C GLY A 167 -2.93 -14.47 4.01
N ILE A 168 -4.20 -14.11 3.88
CA ILE A 168 -5.33 -15.06 3.86
C ILE A 168 -5.19 -16.06 2.71
N LEU A 169 -4.96 -15.57 1.49
CA LEU A 169 -4.79 -16.43 0.31
C LEU A 169 -3.61 -17.40 0.50
N HIS A 170 -2.50 -16.90 1.04
CA HIS A 170 -1.31 -17.71 1.29
C HIS A 170 -1.55 -18.76 2.40
N ALA A 171 -2.25 -18.40 3.47
CA ALA A 171 -2.64 -19.32 4.53
C ALA A 171 -3.56 -20.43 4.00
N LEU A 172 -4.61 -20.09 3.24
CA LEU A 172 -5.52 -21.07 2.64
C LEU A 172 -4.78 -22.04 1.70
N ARG A 173 -3.92 -21.53 0.81
CA ARG A 173 -3.11 -22.37 -0.09
C ARG A 173 -2.18 -23.30 0.70
N THR A 174 -1.60 -22.82 1.79
CA THR A 174 -0.71 -23.60 2.66
C THR A 174 -1.47 -24.72 3.36
N LEU A 175 -2.61 -24.42 3.97
CA LEU A 175 -3.47 -25.41 4.61
C LEU A 175 -3.95 -26.47 3.60
N GLU A 176 -4.37 -26.04 2.40
CA GLU A 176 -4.84 -26.94 1.35
C GLU A 176 -3.75 -27.93 0.89
N ARG A 177 -2.48 -27.47 0.79
CA ARG A 177 -1.33 -28.35 0.52
C ARG A 177 -1.08 -29.32 1.67
N GLN A 178 -1.09 -28.83 2.92
CA GLN A 178 -0.83 -29.66 4.10
C GLN A 178 -1.90 -30.72 4.36
N ILE A 179 -3.16 -30.48 3.96
CA ILE A 179 -4.26 -31.46 4.07
C ILE A 179 -4.13 -32.56 3.00
N ARG A 180 -3.64 -32.21 1.81
CA ARG A 180 -3.43 -33.17 0.70
C ARG A 180 -2.28 -34.13 0.97
N ASP A 181 -1.27 -33.71 1.70
CA ASP A 181 -0.22 -34.61 2.18
C ASP A 181 -0.81 -35.52 3.27
N GLU A 182 -1.22 -36.73 2.87
CA GLU A 182 -1.89 -37.73 3.71
C GLU A 182 -1.14 -37.94 5.04
N GLY A 183 -1.82 -37.75 6.17
CA GLY A 183 -1.29 -38.09 7.50
C GLY A 183 -1.10 -36.93 8.48
N ARG A 184 -1.39 -35.67 8.09
CA ARG A 184 -1.41 -34.55 9.04
C ARG A 184 -2.73 -34.46 9.79
N SER A 185 -2.67 -34.54 11.12
CA SER A 185 -3.80 -34.18 12.00
C SER A 185 -4.00 -32.65 12.01
N ALA A 186 -5.20 -32.19 12.39
CA ALA A 186 -5.52 -30.77 12.48
C ALA A 186 -4.54 -30.00 13.40
N GLU A 187 -4.00 -30.67 14.42
CA GLU A 187 -3.03 -30.12 15.39
C GLU A 187 -1.64 -29.89 14.79
N GLN A 188 -1.34 -30.49 13.63
CA GLN A 188 -0.05 -30.38 12.93
C GLN A 188 -0.09 -29.36 11.79
N LEU A 189 -1.24 -28.71 11.55
CA LEU A 189 -1.37 -27.67 10.55
C LEU A 189 -0.63 -26.41 11.01
N GLN A 190 0.21 -25.87 10.13
CA GLN A 190 1.02 -24.68 10.40
C GLN A 190 0.58 -23.54 9.50
N LEU A 191 0.37 -22.38 10.10
CA LEU A 191 0.07 -21.15 9.39
C LEU A 191 1.37 -20.41 9.05
N PRO A 192 1.49 -19.84 7.84
CA PRO A 192 2.58 -18.94 7.52
C PRO A 192 2.44 -17.64 8.32
N THR A 193 3.55 -17.15 8.88
CA THR A 193 3.58 -15.87 9.59
C THR A 193 3.53 -14.70 8.61
N VAL A 194 2.61 -13.76 8.84
CA VAL A 194 2.52 -12.48 8.13
C VAL A 194 3.27 -11.42 8.92
N PHE A 195 4.41 -10.98 8.38
CA PHE A 195 5.24 -9.94 9.00
C PHE A 195 4.80 -8.55 8.55
N LEU A 196 4.24 -7.76 9.47
CA LEU A 196 3.88 -6.37 9.21
C LEU A 196 5.02 -5.45 9.59
N THR A 197 5.41 -4.58 8.67
CA THR A 197 6.36 -3.48 8.95
C THR A 197 5.57 -2.18 9.15
N LYS A 198 6.20 -1.18 9.78
CA LYS A 198 5.64 0.17 9.95
C LYS A 198 5.84 1.00 8.68
N VAL A 199 5.12 0.62 7.63
CA VAL A 199 5.24 1.20 6.28
C VAL A 199 5.03 2.72 6.36
N GLY A 200 5.93 3.49 5.75
CA GLY A 200 5.84 4.96 5.71
C GLY A 200 6.29 5.70 6.98
N GLY A 201 6.56 5.02 8.09
CA GLY A 201 6.91 5.68 9.38
C GLY A 201 8.36 6.13 9.52
N GLY A 202 9.24 5.77 8.58
CA GLY A 202 10.63 6.21 8.55
C GLY A 202 10.79 7.51 7.79
N VAL A 203 11.63 7.51 6.74
CA VAL A 203 11.94 8.68 5.90
C VAL A 203 10.72 9.34 5.22
N PHE A 204 9.56 8.69 5.23
CA PHE A 204 8.32 9.22 4.67
C PHE A 204 7.47 9.98 5.69
N ASN A 205 7.85 9.98 6.98
CA ASN A 205 7.24 10.75 8.06
C ASN A 205 5.71 10.63 8.16
N ASN A 206 5.16 9.43 7.94
CA ASN A 206 3.77 9.19 8.29
C ASN A 206 3.65 9.09 9.83
N GLU A 207 2.61 9.71 10.39
CA GLU A 207 2.36 9.70 11.83
C GLU A 207 2.20 8.26 12.35
N ALA A 208 2.81 7.97 13.50
CA ALA A 208 2.76 6.63 14.08
C ALA A 208 1.32 6.17 14.39
N SER A 209 0.45 7.10 14.80
CA SER A 209 -0.97 6.84 15.01
C SER A 209 -1.67 6.38 13.73
N TRP A 210 -1.40 7.02 12.59
CA TRP A 210 -1.99 6.65 11.30
C TRP A 210 -1.60 5.24 10.89
N ILE A 211 -0.35 4.86 11.12
CA ILE A 211 0.15 3.51 10.83
C ILE A 211 -0.53 2.50 11.77
N LYS A 212 -0.60 2.78 13.07
CA LYS A 212 -1.25 1.91 14.06
C LYS A 212 -2.73 1.70 13.71
N ASP A 213 -3.43 2.77 13.34
CA ASP A 213 -4.85 2.71 13.01
C ASP A 213 -5.09 2.02 11.66
N ALA A 214 -4.19 2.17 10.68
CA ALA A 214 -4.26 1.45 9.42
C ALA A 214 -4.02 -0.06 9.59
N ILE A 215 -3.10 -0.48 10.48
CA ILE A 215 -2.92 -1.90 10.85
C ILE A 215 -4.23 -2.45 11.47
N ARG A 216 -4.81 -1.73 12.43
CA ARG A 216 -6.09 -2.12 13.06
C ARG A 216 -7.22 -2.21 12.04
N TYR A 217 -7.32 -1.24 11.14
CA TYR A 217 -8.28 -1.24 10.05
C TYR A 217 -8.14 -2.50 9.19
N GLY A 218 -6.92 -2.81 8.72
CA GLY A 218 -6.65 -3.99 7.90
C GLY A 218 -7.04 -5.29 8.60
N LEU A 219 -6.66 -5.45 9.88
CA LEU A 219 -7.05 -6.62 10.69
C LEU A 219 -8.57 -6.76 10.82
N HIS A 220 -9.26 -5.65 11.07
CA HIS A 220 -10.72 -5.64 11.15
C HIS A 220 -11.37 -5.96 9.80
N ALA A 221 -10.86 -5.39 8.70
CA ALA A 221 -11.36 -5.57 7.34
C ALA A 221 -11.30 -7.03 6.89
N VAL A 222 -10.25 -7.76 7.30
CA VAL A 222 -10.09 -9.18 6.93
C VAL A 222 -10.73 -10.16 7.93
N SER A 223 -11.16 -9.71 9.11
CA SER A 223 -11.79 -10.58 10.11
C SER A 223 -13.03 -11.33 9.62
N PRO A 224 -13.93 -10.77 8.76
CA PRO A 224 -15.13 -11.47 8.32
C PRO A 224 -14.86 -12.72 7.48
N TYR A 225 -13.66 -12.89 6.93
CA TYR A 225 -13.30 -14.10 6.19
C TYR A 225 -13.09 -15.32 7.11
N GLY A 226 -12.91 -15.13 8.42
CA GLY A 226 -12.78 -16.21 9.40
C GLY A 226 -11.56 -17.11 9.22
N VAL A 227 -10.55 -16.68 8.44
CA VAL A 227 -9.31 -17.43 8.22
C VAL A 227 -8.31 -17.05 9.32
N PRO A 228 -7.73 -18.04 10.04
CA PRO A 228 -6.74 -17.74 11.05
C PRO A 228 -5.45 -17.24 10.40
N LEU A 229 -4.89 -16.16 10.96
CA LEU A 229 -3.61 -15.59 10.55
C LEU A 229 -2.66 -15.57 11.75
N ASP A 230 -1.42 -16.00 11.53
CA ASP A 230 -0.32 -15.71 12.44
C ASP A 230 0.32 -14.38 12.00
N VAL A 231 0.17 -13.32 12.79
CA VAL A 231 0.61 -11.96 12.42
C VAL A 231 1.66 -11.47 13.41
N ALA A 232 2.83 -11.10 12.89
CA ALA A 232 3.92 -10.54 13.67
C ALA A 232 4.20 -9.10 13.27
N LEU A 233 4.13 -8.17 14.22
CA LEU A 233 4.57 -6.79 14.00
C LEU A 233 6.08 -6.68 14.17
N VAL A 234 6.76 -6.17 13.13
CA VAL A 234 8.22 -6.08 13.07
C VAL A 234 8.71 -4.72 13.52
N HIS A 235 9.74 -4.73 14.37
CA HIS A 235 10.38 -3.52 14.89
C HIS A 235 11.85 -3.47 14.50
N PHE A 236 12.35 -2.25 14.28
CA PHE A 236 13.76 -2.02 14.03
C PHE A 236 14.50 -1.79 15.35
N ARG A 237 15.50 -2.64 15.64
CA ARG A 237 16.40 -2.61 16.81
C ARG A 237 15.76 -2.85 18.18
N CYS A 238 14.62 -2.24 18.48
CA CYS A 238 13.92 -2.41 19.76
C CYS A 238 12.40 -2.44 19.56
N VAL A 239 11.70 -3.16 20.45
CA VAL A 239 10.23 -3.14 20.50
C VAL A 239 9.79 -1.74 20.90
N ASP A 240 8.84 -1.21 20.16
CA ASP A 240 8.27 0.13 20.37
C ASP A 240 6.95 -0.04 21.12
N PRO A 241 6.88 0.35 22.41
CA PRO A 241 5.69 0.15 23.23
C PRO A 241 4.45 0.87 22.68
N PHE A 242 4.62 1.89 21.83
CA PHE A 242 3.48 2.58 21.23
C PHE A 242 2.61 1.63 20.39
N TYR A 243 3.18 0.58 19.81
CA TYR A 243 2.47 -0.36 18.94
C TYR A 243 2.00 -1.63 19.64
N LEU A 244 2.31 -1.79 20.93
CA LEU A 244 1.70 -2.81 21.77
C LEU A 244 0.25 -2.40 22.14
#